data_AF-A0A433VE90-F1
#
_entry.id   AF-A0A433VE90-F1
#
_cell.length_a   1.000
_cell.length_b   1.000
_cell.length_c   1.000
_cell.angle_alpha   90.00
_cell.angle_beta   90.00
_cell.angle_gamma   90.00
#
_symmetry.space_group_name_H-M   'P 1'
#
loop_
_entity.id
_entity.type
_entity.pdbx_description
1 polymer ?
#
loop_
_entity_poly.entity_id
_entity_poly.type
_entity_poly.pdbx_seq_one_letter_code
_entity_poly.pdbx_strand_id
1 'polypeptide(L)' 'MNKMTLPNNLECYYLGKEETEYIFSEIFTEQQYLRHGICINEGDCIFDVGANIGLFTLFLKNLQK' A
#
# COMPACT_ATOMS: atom_id res chain seq x y z
N MET A 1 18.74 -7.74 -1.96
CA MET A 1 17.49 -6.96 -1.97
C MET A 1 17.80 -5.63 -2.66
N ASN A 2 17.02 -5.25 -3.67
CA ASN A 2 17.24 -4.02 -4.41
C ASN A 2 16.38 -2.91 -3.81
N LYS A 3 16.77 -1.65 -4.03
CA LYS A 3 16.00 -0.47 -3.64
C LYS A 3 15.40 0.17 -4.88
N MET A 4 14.18 0.69 -4.77
CA MET A 4 13.59 1.54 -5.81
C MET A 4 12.78 2.68 -5.20
N THR A 5 12.58 3.73 -6.00
CA THR A 5 11.67 4.83 -5.71
C THR A 5 10.38 4.63 -6.48
N LEU A 6 9.26 4.63 -5.77
CA LEU A 6 7.92 4.48 -6.31
C LEU A 6 7.38 5.84 -6.82
N PRO A 7 6.32 5.85 -7.66
CA PRO A 7 5.76 7.09 -8.21
C PRO A 7 5.34 8.16 -7.20
N ASN A 8 5.05 7.76 -5.95
CA ASN A 8 4.73 8.68 -4.85
C ASN A 8 5.95 9.12 -4.02
N ASN A 9 7.17 8.94 -4.56
CA ASN A 9 8.45 9.21 -3.91
C ASN A 9 8.76 8.36 -2.68
N LEU A 10 7.95 7.33 -2.38
CA LEU A 10 8.33 6.36 -1.36
C LEU A 10 9.50 5.52 -1.87
N GLU A 11 10.43 5.23 -0.97
CA GLU A 11 11.51 4.29 -1.23
C GLU A 11 11.21 2.97 -0.53
N CYS A 12 11.41 1.86 -1.24
CA CYS A 12 11.25 0.52 -0.67
C CYS A 12 12.37 -0.41 -1.10
N TYR A 13 12.61 -1.43 -0.28
CA TYR A 13 13.40 -2.59 -0.66
C TYR A 13 12.48 -3.69 -1.15
N TYR A 14 12.87 -4.37 -2.22
CA TYR A 14 12.03 -5.38 -2.87
C TYR A 14 12.84 -6.59 -3.38
N LEU A 15 12.10 -7.65 -3.73
CA LEU A 15 12.61 -8.86 -4.38
C LEU A 15 12.24 -8.90 -5.88
N GLY A 16 10.96 -8.76 -6.22
CA GLY A 16 10.46 -8.71 -7.60
C GLY A 16 9.97 -7.32 -8.01
N LYS A 17 10.57 -6.72 -9.05
CA LYS A 17 10.23 -5.36 -9.48
C LYS A 17 8.78 -5.29 -10.01
N GLU A 18 8.44 -6.19 -10.92
CA GLU A 18 7.12 -6.25 -11.56
C GLU A 18 6.01 -6.48 -10.53
N GLU A 19 6.22 -7.41 -9.58
CA GLU A 19 5.31 -7.65 -8.47
C GLU A 19 5.13 -6.39 -7.60
N THR A 20 6.23 -5.70 -7.28
CA THR A 20 6.19 -4.48 -6.44
C THR A 20 5.44 -3.35 -7.14
N GLU A 21 5.68 -3.14 -8.43
CA GLU A 21 4.99 -2.11 -9.23
C GLU A 21 3.50 -2.44 -9.40
N TYR A 22 3.16 -3.72 -9.59
CA TYR A 22 1.78 -4.18 -9.65
C TYR A 22 1.03 -3.94 -8.33
N ILE A 23 1.58 -4.39 -7.21
CA ILE A 23 0.97 -4.22 -5.87
C ILE A 23 0.86 -2.72 -5.54
N PHE A 24 1.86 -1.91 -5.89
CA PHE A 24 1.78 -0.46 -5.73
C PHE A 24 0.60 0.14 -6.50
N SER A 25 0.44 -0.22 -7.78
CA SER A 25 -0.68 0.27 -8.60
C SER A 25 -2.02 -0.14 -7.99
N GLU A 26 -2.18 -1.40 -7.59
CA GLU A 26 -3.39 -1.95 -6.97
C GLU A 26 -3.81 -1.16 -5.72
N ILE A 27 -2.84 -0.85 -4.85
CA ILE A 27 -3.07 -0.19 -3.57
C ILE A 27 -3.22 1.33 -3.73
N PHE A 28 -2.25 2.01 -4.35
CA PHE A 28 -2.15 3.47 -4.33
C PHE A 28 -2.88 4.15 -5.50
N THR A 29 -2.88 3.54 -6.68
CA THR A 29 -3.48 4.13 -7.89
C THR A 29 -4.93 3.68 -8.04
N GLU A 30 -5.16 2.39 -7.93
CA GLU A 30 -6.46 1.77 -8.15
C GLU A 30 -7.34 1.69 -6.91
N GLN A 31 -6.73 1.86 -5.73
CA GLN A 31 -7.35 1.84 -4.41
C GLN A 31 -8.32 0.68 -4.24
N GLN A 32 -7.90 -0.52 -4.66
CA GLN A 32 -8.81 -1.68 -4.73
C GLN A 32 -9.44 -2.01 -3.37
N TYR A 33 -8.71 -1.79 -2.27
CA TYR A 33 -9.17 -2.01 -0.90
C TYR A 33 -10.26 -1.05 -0.41
N LEU A 34 -10.53 0.05 -1.13
CA LEU A 34 -11.60 1.02 -0.82
C LEU A 34 -12.79 0.90 -1.78
N ARG A 35 -12.79 -0.10 -2.68
CA ARG A 35 -13.89 -0.32 -3.62
C ARG A 35 -15.12 -0.92 -2.90
N HIS A 36 -16.25 -0.91 -3.60
CA HIS A 36 -17.50 -1.53 -3.13
C HIS A 36 -18.08 -0.94 -1.83
N GLY A 37 -17.80 0.33 -1.54
CA GLY A 37 -18.33 1.01 -0.36
C GLY A 37 -17.58 0.70 0.94
N ILE A 38 -16.39 0.09 0.85
CA ILE A 38 -15.49 -0.07 2.00
C ILE A 38 -14.91 1.30 2.34
N CYS A 39 -15.18 1.74 3.56
CA CYS A 39 -14.67 2.99 4.11
C CYS A 39 -13.87 2.69 5.39
N ILE A 40 -12.83 3.48 5.61
CA ILE A 40 -12.01 3.44 6.83
C ILE A 40 -12.24 4.74 7.57
N ASN A 41 -12.75 4.64 8.80
CA ASN A 41 -13.10 5.76 9.65
C ASN A 41 -12.15 5.85 10.83
N GLU A 42 -12.16 7.02 11.48
CA GLU A 42 -11.46 7.19 12.75
C GLU A 42 -11.96 6.20 13.80
N GLY A 43 -11.03 5.52 14.47
CA GLY A 43 -11.34 4.49 15.46
C GLY A 43 -11.51 3.06 14.92
N ASP A 44 -11.55 2.87 13.59
CA ASP A 44 -11.56 1.53 13.00
C ASP A 44 -10.23 0.80 13.31
N CYS A 45 -10.34 -0.51 13.59
CA CYS A 45 -9.18 -1.37 13.80
C CYS A 45 -8.82 -2.10 12.49
N ILE A 46 -7.56 -1.95 12.06
CA ILE A 46 -7.06 -2.59 10.85
C ILE A 46 -6.02 -3.64 11.23
N PHE A 47 -6.12 -4.83 10.64
CA PHE A 47 -5.15 -5.91 10.81
C PHE A 47 -4.49 -6.23 9.47
N ASP A 48 -3.22 -5.86 9.32
CA ASP A 48 -2.41 -6.11 8.11
C ASP A 48 -1.69 -7.47 8.25
N VAL A 49 -2.37 -8.53 7.80
CA VAL A 49 -1.87 -9.91 7.92
C VAL A 49 -0.93 -10.22 6.77
N GLY A 50 0.32 -10.54 7.09
CA GLY A 50 1.30 -10.87 6.06
C GLY A 50 1.73 -9.65 5.25
N ALA A 51 1.93 -8.51 5.93
CA ALA A 51 2.21 -7.19 5.37
C ALA A 51 3.32 -7.10 4.30
N ASN A 52 4.09 -8.16 4.05
CA ASN A 52 5.13 -8.24 3.03
C ASN A 52 6.12 -7.07 3.20
N ILE A 53 6.27 -6.20 2.19
CA ILE A 53 7.13 -5.00 2.26
C ILE A 53 6.41 -3.75 2.80
N GLY A 54 5.19 -3.88 3.34
CA GLY A 54 4.48 -2.85 4.10
C GLY A 54 3.71 -1.80 3.28
N LEU A 55 3.48 -2.03 1.98
CA LEU A 55 2.83 -1.05 1.10
C LEU A 55 1.40 -0.69 1.54
N PHE A 56 0.62 -1.66 2.01
CA PHE A 56 -0.76 -1.41 2.46
C PHE A 56 -0.78 -0.54 3.73
N THR A 57 0.01 -0.88 4.74
CA THR A 57 0.19 -0.04 5.94
C THR A 57 0.59 1.40 5.59
N LEU A 58 1.53 1.60 4.66
CA LEU A 58 1.95 2.94 4.23
C LEU A 58 0.84 3.69 3.49
N PHE A 59 0.03 3.01 2.69
CA PHE A 59 -1.13 3.59 2.03
C PHE A 59 -2.14 4.13 3.06
N LEU A 60 -2.46 3.34 4.09
CA LEU A 60 -3.41 3.75 5.14
C LEU A 60 -2.95 5.01 5.89
N LYS A 61 -1.65 5.14 6.14
CA LYS A 61 -1.08 6.36 6.74
C LYS A 61 -1.38 7.61 5.90
N ASN A 62 -1.48 7.49 4.58
CA ASN A 62 -1.82 8.61 3.70
C ASN A 62 -3.32 8.91 3.63
N LEU A 63 -4.19 8.01 4.11
CA LEU A 63 -5.64 8.23 4.19
C LEU A 63 -6.05 8.94 5.48
N GLN A 64 -5.31 8.72 6.57
CA GLN A 64 -5.54 9.37 7.85
C GLN A 64 -4.98 10.80 7.79
N LYS A 65 -5.86 11.80 7.89
CA LYS A 65 -5.48 13.21 8.03
C LYS A 65 -5.08 13.54 9.46
#